data_AF-A0A520NKG2-F1
#
_entry.id   AF-A0A520NKG2-F1
#
_cell.length_a   1.000
_cell.length_b   1.000
_cell.length_c   1.000
_cell.angle_alpha   90.00
_cell.angle_beta   90.00
_cell.angle_gamma   90.00
#
_symmetry.space_group_name_H-M   'P 1'
#
loop_
_entity.id
_entity.type
_entity.pdbx_description
1 polymer ?
#
loop_
_entity_poly.entity_id
_entity_poly.type
_entity_poly.pdbx_seq_one_letter_code
_entity_poly.pdbx_strand_id
1 'polypeptide(L)'
;LDVGGSMDPYIRVVEELFSAARSEFKHLEYYYFHNCLYEGVWRDNHRRWNDQTPTEEVFRTYGPDYKCIFVGDASMSPYEIAYPGGANEHWNPEAGQVWLERARDQWTSNIWINPLPERHWGYTHSISMIREIFEDRMVPMTLAGLQNGMKELVR
;
A
#
# COMPACT_ATOMS: atom_id res chain seq x y z
N LEU A 1 -3.55 -0.75 3.16
CA LEU A 1 -3.82 -2.18 2.96
C LEU A 1 -4.70 -2.30 1.74
N ASP A 2 -4.23 -2.99 0.72
CA ASP A 2 -5.03 -3.26 -0.47
C ASP A 2 -6.16 -4.26 -0.14
N VAL A 3 -7.34 -4.05 -0.73
CA VAL A 3 -8.55 -4.86 -0.49
C VAL A 3 -9.27 -5.16 -1.78
N GLY A 4 -9.93 -6.32 -1.83
CA GLY A 4 -10.70 -6.77 -2.97
C GLY A 4 -9.95 -7.74 -3.88
N GLY A 5 -10.70 -8.61 -4.54
CA GLY A 5 -10.20 -9.45 -5.63
C GLY A 5 -9.09 -10.40 -5.19
N SER A 6 -7.90 -10.26 -5.78
CA SER A 6 -6.75 -11.13 -5.52
C SER A 6 -6.13 -10.94 -4.14
N MET A 7 -6.48 -9.86 -3.44
CA MET A 7 -6.04 -9.61 -2.07
C MET A 7 -6.90 -10.30 -1.00
N ASP A 8 -8.14 -10.69 -1.32
CA ASP A 8 -9.09 -11.28 -0.36
C ASP A 8 -8.51 -12.44 0.47
N PRO A 9 -7.72 -13.37 -0.10
CA PRO A 9 -7.12 -14.46 0.68
C PRO A 9 -6.06 -14.00 1.70
N TYR A 10 -5.50 -12.81 1.53
CA TYR A 10 -4.38 -12.30 2.33
C TYR A 10 -4.81 -11.29 3.39
N ILE A 11 -5.97 -10.64 3.25
CA ILE A 11 -6.47 -9.60 4.17
C ILE A 11 -6.38 -10.05 5.62
N ARG A 12 -6.93 -11.22 5.96
CA ARG A 12 -6.95 -11.72 7.33
C ARG A 12 -5.55 -11.93 7.91
N VAL A 13 -4.63 -12.47 7.12
CA VAL A 13 -3.24 -12.71 7.55
C VAL A 13 -2.51 -11.39 7.80
N VAL A 14 -2.74 -10.41 6.94
CA VAL A 14 -2.18 -9.07 7.07
C VAL A 14 -2.72 -8.39 8.34
N GLU A 15 -4.03 -8.43 8.55
CA GLU A 15 -4.66 -7.89 9.76
C GLU A 15 -4.15 -8.58 11.04
N GLU A 16 -4.05 -9.91 11.05
CA GLU A 16 -3.50 -10.66 12.18
C GLU A 16 -2.03 -10.29 12.45
N LEU A 17 -1.21 -10.13 11.41
CA LEU A 17 0.19 -9.70 11.53
C LEU A 17 0.31 -8.32 12.19
N PHE A 18 -0.42 -7.32 11.70
CA PHE A 18 -0.35 -5.96 12.25
C PHE A 18 -1.02 -5.84 13.62
N SER A 19 -2.07 -6.63 13.87
CA SER A 19 -2.69 -6.72 15.20
C SER A 19 -1.73 -7.33 16.21
N ALA A 20 -1.03 -8.41 15.86
CA ALA A 20 -0.01 -9.03 16.70
C ALA A 20 1.20 -8.14 16.94
N ALA A 21 1.61 -7.36 15.93
CA ALA A 21 2.73 -6.43 16.02
C ALA A 21 2.35 -5.07 16.65
N ARG A 22 1.08 -4.85 17.01
CA ARG A 22 0.59 -3.54 17.49
C ARG A 22 1.35 -3.02 18.72
N SER A 23 1.81 -3.92 19.60
CA SER A 23 2.60 -3.54 20.79
C SER A 23 3.98 -2.96 20.45
N GLU A 24 4.52 -3.27 19.27
CA GLU A 24 5.81 -2.76 18.80
C GLU A 24 5.71 -1.33 18.25
N PHE A 25 4.49 -0.83 18.02
CA PHE A 25 4.23 0.49 17.48
C PHE A 25 3.58 1.39 18.54
N LYS A 26 4.17 2.55 18.82
CA LYS A 26 3.58 3.56 19.73
C LYS A 26 2.20 4.02 19.26
N HIS A 27 2.09 4.27 17.96
CA HIS A 27 0.86 4.65 17.27
C HIS A 27 0.79 3.88 15.96
N LEU A 28 -0.24 3.05 15.80
CA LEU A 28 -0.50 2.30 14.58
C LEU A 28 -1.91 2.65 14.10
N GLU A 29 -1.97 3.30 12.94
CA GLU A 29 -3.18 3.62 12.21
C GLU A 29 -3.10 2.91 10.86
N TYR A 30 -4.21 2.35 10.39
CA TYR A 30 -4.26 1.67 9.10
C TYR A 30 -5.43 2.17 8.28
N TYR A 31 -5.22 2.17 6.97
CA TYR A 31 -6.20 2.54 5.97
C TYR A 31 -6.23 1.49 4.87
N TYR A 32 -7.39 1.33 4.25
CA TYR A 32 -7.61 0.47 3.10
C TYR A 32 -7.64 1.31 1.82
N PHE A 33 -7.14 0.74 0.73
CA PHE A 33 -7.22 1.27 -0.63
C PHE A 33 -7.53 0.11 -1.60
N HIS A 34 -7.94 0.39 -2.84
CA HIS A 34 -8.33 -0.65 -3.80
C HIS A 34 -7.42 -0.62 -5.02
N ASN A 35 -6.62 -1.67 -5.20
CA ASN A 35 -5.54 -1.85 -6.18
C ASN A 35 -4.39 -0.83 -6.04
N CYS A 36 -4.68 0.47 -6.18
CA CYS A 36 -3.71 1.55 -6.07
C CYS A 36 -4.19 2.64 -5.10
N LEU A 37 -3.24 3.44 -4.59
CA LEU A 37 -3.56 4.64 -3.83
C LEU A 37 -4.05 5.74 -4.78
N TYR A 38 -5.15 6.40 -4.41
CA TYR A 38 -5.69 7.56 -5.12
C TYR A 38 -6.13 8.65 -4.14
N GLU A 39 -7.17 9.43 -4.48
CA GLU A 39 -7.64 10.59 -3.72
C GLU A 39 -8.31 10.26 -2.38
N GLY A 40 -8.69 9.00 -2.16
CA GLY A 40 -9.34 8.58 -0.93
C GLY A 40 -9.04 7.15 -0.51
N VAL A 41 -9.06 6.96 0.80
CA VAL A 41 -8.81 5.71 1.51
C VAL A 41 -9.91 5.45 2.54
N TRP A 42 -9.97 4.25 3.10
CA TRP A 42 -11.04 3.86 4.04
C TRP A 42 -10.49 3.37 5.35
N ARG A 43 -11.20 3.61 6.46
CA ARG A 43 -10.85 3.02 7.77
C ARG A 43 -11.50 1.65 7.99
N ASP A 44 -12.59 1.37 7.28
CA ASP A 44 -13.35 0.12 7.38
C ASP A 44 -13.68 -0.37 5.96
N ASN A 45 -13.16 -1.55 5.61
CA ASN A 45 -13.39 -2.17 4.30
C ASN A 45 -14.88 -2.41 4.02
N HIS A 46 -15.70 -2.72 5.04
CA HIS A 46 -17.14 -2.93 4.87
C HIS A 46 -17.89 -1.66 4.49
N ARG A 47 -17.32 -0.48 4.77
CA ARG A 47 -17.95 0.83 4.55
C ARG A 47 -17.30 1.63 3.43
N ARG A 48 -16.53 0.98 2.55
CA ARG A 48 -15.75 1.64 1.50
C ARG A 48 -16.56 2.58 0.59
N TRP A 49 -17.86 2.37 0.44
CA TRP A 49 -18.71 3.24 -0.40
C TRP A 49 -19.24 4.50 0.32
N ASN A 50 -19.19 4.55 1.66
CA ASN A 50 -19.90 5.56 2.44
C ASN A 50 -18.99 6.42 3.34
N ASP A 51 -17.78 5.97 3.65
CA ASP A 51 -16.91 6.61 4.65
C ASP A 51 -15.45 6.71 4.16
N GLN A 52 -15.28 7.46 3.06
CA GLN A 52 -13.97 7.70 2.46
C GLN A 52 -13.27 8.88 3.14
N THR A 53 -12.05 8.63 3.62
CA THR A 53 -11.13 9.67 4.11
C THR A 53 -10.26 10.17 2.95
N PRO A 54 -10.20 11.48 2.67
CA PRO A 54 -9.30 12.00 1.64
C PRO A 54 -7.83 11.67 1.94
N THR A 55 -7.08 11.18 0.95
CA THR A 55 -5.66 10.83 1.11
C THR A 55 -4.82 12.04 1.52
N GLU A 56 -5.16 13.23 1.03
CA GLU A 56 -4.50 14.47 1.47
C GLU A 56 -4.70 14.76 2.96
N GLU A 57 -5.84 14.39 3.54
CA GLU A 57 -6.07 14.55 4.97
C GLU A 57 -5.14 13.63 5.76
N VAL A 58 -4.89 12.42 5.28
CA VAL A 58 -3.91 11.49 5.84
C VAL A 58 -2.51 12.11 5.79
N PHE A 59 -2.10 12.69 4.65
CA PHE A 59 -0.81 13.38 4.52
C PHE A 59 -0.68 14.58 5.47
N ARG A 60 -1.74 15.36 5.68
CA ARG A 60 -1.73 16.48 6.64
C ARG A 60 -1.71 16.02 8.10
N THR A 61 -2.35 14.89 8.39
CA THR A 61 -2.49 14.38 9.76
C THR A 61 -1.21 13.72 10.26
N TYR A 62 -0.53 12.95 9.39
CA TYR A 62 0.68 12.21 9.76
C TYR A 62 1.92 12.83 9.12
N GLY A 63 2.72 13.46 9.97
CA GLY A 63 3.97 14.12 9.59
C GLY A 63 5.02 13.17 9.01
N PRO A 64 6.15 13.71 8.53
CA PRO A 64 7.20 12.95 7.86
C PRO A 64 7.98 12.00 8.78
N ASP A 65 7.79 12.10 10.09
CA ASP A 65 8.37 11.20 11.10
C ASP A 65 7.63 9.85 11.18
N TYR A 66 6.45 9.74 10.57
CA TYR A 66 5.72 8.49 10.45
C TYR A 66 6.40 7.56 9.44
N LYS A 67 6.24 6.26 9.70
CA LYS A 67 6.67 5.18 8.80
C LYS A 67 5.46 4.68 8.02
N CYS A 68 5.61 4.51 6.71
CA CYS A 68 4.53 4.05 5.86
C CYS A 68 4.77 2.62 5.40
N ILE A 69 3.75 1.77 5.56
CA ILE A 69 3.81 0.38 5.08
C ILE A 69 2.61 0.17 4.16
N PHE A 70 2.90 0.01 2.88
CA PHE A 70 1.92 -0.46 1.91
C PHE A 70 1.88 -1.99 1.94
N VAL A 71 0.70 -2.56 1.76
CA VAL A 71 0.52 -4.01 1.66
C VAL A 71 -0.46 -4.29 0.56
N GLY A 72 -0.04 -5.04 -0.45
CA GLY A 72 -0.84 -5.33 -1.63
C GLY A 72 -0.07 -6.25 -2.57
N ASP A 73 -0.78 -7.02 -3.39
CA ASP A 73 -0.16 -7.93 -4.36
C ASP A 73 0.45 -7.20 -5.57
N ALA A 74 0.22 -5.89 -5.67
CA ALA A 74 0.64 -5.02 -6.75
C ALA A 74 0.20 -5.51 -8.13
N SER A 75 -0.83 -6.36 -8.18
CA SER A 75 -1.33 -7.00 -9.38
C SER A 75 -2.58 -6.29 -9.86
N MET A 76 -2.38 -5.34 -10.77
CA MET A 76 -3.44 -4.46 -11.28
C MET A 76 -3.19 -4.17 -12.75
N SER A 77 -4.14 -3.53 -13.42
CA SER A 77 -3.88 -3.02 -14.77
C SER A 77 -2.78 -1.96 -14.70
N PRO A 78 -1.75 -1.97 -15.56
CA PRO A 78 -0.75 -0.90 -15.60
C PRO A 78 -1.35 0.50 -15.78
N TYR A 79 -2.55 0.58 -16.37
CA TYR A 79 -3.28 1.84 -16.53
C TYR A 79 -3.73 2.46 -15.21
N GLU A 80 -4.05 1.64 -14.20
CA GLU A 80 -4.40 2.10 -12.84
C GLU A 80 -3.26 2.91 -12.22
N ILE A 81 -2.02 2.58 -12.56
CA ILE A 81 -0.83 3.29 -12.08
C ILE A 81 -0.50 4.49 -12.98
N ALA A 82 -0.47 4.30 -14.29
CA ALA A 82 0.16 5.25 -15.22
C ALA A 82 -0.73 6.41 -15.69
N TYR A 83 -2.07 6.30 -15.63
CA TYR A 83 -2.94 7.27 -16.29
C TYR A 83 -4.05 7.82 -15.37
N PRO A 84 -4.40 9.12 -15.51
CA PRO A 84 -5.68 9.65 -15.03
C PRO A 84 -6.85 8.88 -15.66
N GLY A 85 -7.90 8.63 -14.87
CA GLY A 85 -9.05 7.81 -15.28
C GLY A 85 -8.75 6.32 -15.42
N GLY A 86 -7.56 5.87 -15.01
CA GLY A 86 -7.16 4.46 -15.05
C GLY A 86 -7.77 3.61 -13.93
N ALA A 87 -8.29 4.22 -12.87
CA ALA A 87 -8.93 3.52 -11.75
C ALA A 87 -10.16 2.73 -12.21
N ASN A 88 -10.32 1.52 -11.67
CA ASN A 88 -11.39 0.61 -12.10
C ASN A 88 -12.77 0.99 -11.52
N GLU A 89 -12.82 1.47 -10.27
CA GLU A 89 -14.08 1.70 -9.56
C GLU A 89 -14.62 3.13 -9.70
N HIS A 90 -13.78 4.09 -10.12
CA HIS A 90 -14.14 5.49 -10.28
C HIS A 90 -13.22 6.20 -11.28
N TRP A 91 -13.55 7.45 -11.62
CA TRP A 91 -12.65 8.31 -12.39
C TRP A 91 -11.70 9.06 -11.46
N ASN A 92 -10.41 8.70 -11.48
CA ASN A 92 -9.36 9.40 -10.74
C ASN A 92 -8.80 10.58 -11.56
N PRO A 93 -8.77 11.82 -11.03
CA PRO A 93 -8.25 12.98 -11.77
C PRO A 93 -6.73 12.95 -11.97
N GLU A 94 -6.00 12.22 -11.12
CA GLU A 94 -4.54 12.08 -11.18
C GLU A 94 -4.16 10.60 -11.19
N ALA A 95 -3.10 10.25 -11.92
CA ALA A 95 -2.60 8.89 -12.03
C ALA A 95 -2.20 8.30 -10.66
N GLY A 96 -2.36 6.99 -10.49
CA GLY A 96 -2.00 6.30 -9.24
C GLY A 96 -0.53 6.50 -8.84
N GLN A 97 0.38 6.53 -9.82
CA GLN A 97 1.80 6.83 -9.61
C GLN A 97 2.02 8.14 -8.85
N VAL A 98 1.27 9.20 -9.18
CA VAL A 98 1.41 10.51 -8.54
C VAL A 98 1.09 10.43 -7.05
N TRP A 99 0.07 9.66 -6.67
CA TRP A 99 -0.30 9.46 -5.26
C TRP A 99 0.72 8.62 -4.50
N LEU A 100 1.25 7.58 -5.12
CA LEU A 100 2.28 6.73 -4.53
C LEU A 100 3.59 7.49 -4.33
N GLU A 101 4.02 8.29 -5.32
CA GLU A 101 5.21 9.15 -5.22
C GLU A 101 5.03 10.19 -4.11
N ARG A 102 3.87 10.85 -4.02
CA ARG A 102 3.57 11.77 -2.90
C ARG A 102 3.67 11.09 -1.54
N ALA A 103 3.13 9.88 -1.41
CA ALA A 103 3.19 9.14 -0.15
C ALA A 103 4.64 8.78 0.22
N ARG A 104 5.44 8.36 -0.77
CA ARG A 104 6.86 8.05 -0.60
C ARG A 104 7.67 9.29 -0.20
N ASP A 105 7.41 10.42 -0.83
CA ASP A 105 8.10 11.68 -0.56
C ASP A 105 7.69 12.27 0.81
N GLN A 106 6.43 12.08 1.22
CA GLN A 106 5.94 12.45 2.55
C GLN A 106 6.55 11.59 3.66
N TRP A 107 6.59 10.26 3.47
CA TRP A 107 7.10 9.31 4.45
C TRP A 107 8.31 8.58 3.90
N THR A 108 9.49 9.18 4.05
CA THR A 108 10.75 8.66 3.49
C THR A 108 11.09 7.25 3.99
N SER A 109 10.66 6.91 5.21
CA SER A 109 10.69 5.53 5.71
C SER A 109 9.44 4.79 5.25
N ASN A 110 9.51 4.23 4.03
CA ASN A 110 8.44 3.46 3.42
C ASN A 110 8.89 2.09 2.89
N ILE A 111 7.97 1.13 2.88
CA ILE A 111 8.12 -0.16 2.21
C ILE A 111 6.79 -0.61 1.59
N TRP A 112 6.87 -1.54 0.63
CA TRP A 112 5.72 -2.28 0.12
C TRP A 112 5.84 -3.76 0.47
N ILE A 113 4.86 -4.34 1.15
CA ILE A 113 4.81 -5.77 1.44
C ILE A 113 3.93 -6.44 0.39
N ASN A 114 4.50 -7.35 -0.38
CA ASN A 114 3.76 -8.12 -1.38
C ASN A 114 3.52 -9.56 -0.89
N PRO A 115 2.25 -10.00 -0.75
CA PRO A 115 1.92 -11.34 -0.30
C PRO A 115 2.13 -12.43 -1.37
N LEU A 116 2.27 -12.07 -2.64
CA LEU A 116 2.59 -13.04 -3.68
C LEU A 116 4.01 -13.58 -3.51
N PRO A 117 4.25 -14.88 -3.77
CA PRO A 117 5.59 -15.44 -3.81
C PRO A 117 6.50 -14.66 -4.77
N GLU A 118 7.72 -14.30 -4.35
CA GLU A 118 8.64 -13.44 -5.13
C GLU A 118 8.91 -13.97 -6.54
N ARG A 119 8.96 -15.29 -6.70
CA ARG A 119 9.12 -15.95 -8.00
C ARG A 119 8.03 -15.57 -9.03
N HIS A 120 6.89 -15.05 -8.59
CA HIS A 120 5.79 -14.62 -9.46
C HIS A 120 5.84 -13.13 -9.78
N TRP A 121 6.69 -12.34 -9.12
CA TRP A 121 6.73 -10.88 -9.30
C TRP A 121 7.12 -10.46 -10.72
N GLY A 122 7.87 -11.30 -11.44
CA GLY A 122 8.24 -11.06 -12.84
C GLY A 122 7.11 -11.30 -13.85
N TYR A 123 5.96 -11.83 -13.44
CA TYR A 123 4.87 -12.17 -14.36
C TYR A 123 3.90 -11.01 -14.64
N THR A 124 3.80 -10.06 -13.71
CA THR A 124 2.86 -8.94 -13.83
C THR A 124 3.63 -7.63 -13.93
N HIS A 125 3.40 -6.86 -15.00
CA HIS A 125 4.13 -5.63 -15.26
C HIS A 125 3.93 -4.56 -14.16
N SER A 126 2.72 -4.45 -13.61
CA SER A 126 2.41 -3.51 -12.52
C SER A 126 3.27 -3.75 -11.27
N ILE A 127 3.65 -5.00 -10.98
CA ILE A 127 4.54 -5.30 -9.86
C ILE A 127 5.92 -4.66 -10.08
N SER A 128 6.42 -4.65 -11.33
CA SER A 128 7.68 -3.98 -11.66
C SER A 128 7.56 -2.46 -11.52
N MET A 129 6.44 -1.88 -11.93
CA MET A 129 6.18 -0.44 -11.76
C MET A 129 6.15 -0.04 -10.27
N ILE A 130 5.45 -0.82 -9.43
CA ILE A 130 5.41 -0.57 -7.98
C ILE A 130 6.82 -0.69 -7.38
N ARG A 131 7.63 -1.67 -7.79
CA ARG A 131 9.02 -1.77 -7.34
C ARG A 131 9.85 -0.54 -7.71
N GLU A 132 9.69 -0.03 -8.93
CA GLU A 132 10.40 1.15 -9.39
C GLU A 132 9.99 2.40 -8.58
N ILE A 133 8.70 2.62 -8.39
CA ILE A 133 8.16 3.73 -7.59
C ILE A 133 8.69 3.67 -6.14
N PHE A 134 8.71 2.48 -5.55
CA PHE A 134 9.22 2.25 -4.18
C PHE A 134 10.74 2.04 -4.12
N GLU A 135 11.48 2.27 -5.20
CA GLU A 135 12.95 2.17 -5.26
C GLU A 135 13.48 0.82 -4.72
N ASP A 136 12.86 -0.27 -5.18
CA ASP A 136 13.14 -1.64 -4.75
C ASP A 136 12.92 -1.93 -3.25
N ARG A 137 12.22 -1.04 -2.51
CA ARG A 137 11.79 -1.29 -1.11
C ARG A 137 10.51 -2.15 -1.02
N MET A 138 10.36 -3.11 -1.93
CA MET A 138 9.28 -4.09 -1.88
C MET A 138 9.80 -5.42 -1.31
N VAL A 139 9.12 -5.95 -0.30
CA VAL A 139 9.52 -7.16 0.43
C VAL A 139 8.42 -8.21 0.43
N PRO A 140 8.75 -9.51 0.47
CA PRO A 140 7.74 -10.56 0.51
C PRO A 140 7.14 -10.69 1.91
N MET A 141 5.88 -11.14 1.96
CA MET A 141 5.20 -11.49 3.21
C MET A 141 5.70 -12.84 3.79
N THR A 142 7.00 -12.89 4.10
CA THR A 142 7.65 -13.99 4.81
C THR A 142 8.35 -13.44 6.04
N LEU A 143 8.65 -14.28 7.03
CA LEU A 143 9.36 -13.83 8.24
C LEU A 143 10.66 -13.07 7.91
N ALA A 144 11.45 -13.58 6.96
CA ALA A 144 12.69 -12.95 6.53
C ALA A 144 12.43 -11.62 5.79
N GLY A 145 11.44 -11.58 4.90
CA GLY A 145 11.05 -10.36 4.18
C GLY A 145 10.57 -9.25 5.11
N LEU A 146 9.72 -9.59 6.08
CA LEU A 146 9.24 -8.66 7.11
C LEU A 146 10.39 -8.16 7.99
N GLN A 147 11.29 -9.04 8.43
CA GLN A 147 12.48 -8.63 9.19
C GLN A 147 13.37 -7.66 8.40
N ASN A 148 13.55 -7.89 7.10
CA ASN A 148 14.33 -7.00 6.24
C ASN A 148 13.61 -5.66 6.02
N GLY A 149 12.31 -5.68 5.73
CA GLY A 149 11.50 -4.47 5.57
C GLY A 149 11.53 -3.59 6.83
N MET A 150 11.41 -4.20 8.01
CA MET A 150 11.51 -3.46 9.28
C MET A 150 12.88 -2.82 9.50
N LYS A 151 13.97 -3.44 9.03
CA LYS A 151 15.31 -2.82 9.09
C LYS A 151 15.41 -1.60 8.17
N GLU A 152 14.84 -1.68 6.96
CA GLU A 152 14.82 -0.52 6.04
C GLU A 152 14.03 0.65 6.62
N LEU A 153 12.93 0.37 7.35
CA LEU A 153 12.15 1.41 8.01
C LEU A 153 12.84 2.09 9.21
N VAL A 154 13.94 1.55 9.73
CA VAL A 154 14.67 2.09 10.90
C VAL A 154 15.93 2.86 10.47
N ARG A 155 16.30 2.81 9.19
CA ARG A 155 17.46 3.55 8.65
C ARG A 155 17.26 5.05 8.58
#